data_AF-A0A8D5A3F1-F1
#
_entry.id   AF-A0A8D5A3F1-F1
#
_cell.length_a   1.000
_cell.length_b   1.000
_cell.length_c   1.000
_cell.angle_alpha   90.00
_cell.angle_beta   90.00
_cell.angle_gamma   90.00
#
_symmetry.space_group_name_H-M   'P 1'
#
loop_
_entity.id
_entity.type
_entity.pdbx_description
1 polymer ?
#
loop_
_entity_poly.entity_id
_entity_poly.type
_entity_poly.pdbx_seq_one_letter_code
_entity_poly.pdbx_strand_id
1 'polypeptide(L)'
;MNLTVILVIILTTVLFVLNYRMLQMKKNVTNIVDQIVAAHSRDKNFKNQEFLHYYKSNGNIWLSAMEPMFRKSLTLKAAVCVFSIVGALVMIGLAYVEDIYILAVYPFLLLVFLIKLAMDIKLVSSDDKKNAKKSMSNYVKLYPYDPTAKGIKEGKTDKLHVWYMTAKKTSVQTGRLGKGGEAQEAIAKAQEGKGPKGPRPPRPGFRKPGRR
;
A
#
# COMPACT_ATOMS: atom_id res chain seq x y z
N MET A 1 -0.50 2.28 -47.61
CA MET A 1 -0.78 1.95 -46.20
C MET A 1 0.31 2.61 -45.37
N ASN A 2 0.01 3.81 -44.88
CA ASN A 2 1.03 4.78 -44.45
C ASN A 2 1.69 4.35 -43.15
N LEU A 3 3.02 4.49 -43.08
CA LEU A 3 3.85 4.23 -41.90
C LEU A 3 3.24 4.80 -40.60
N THR A 4 2.56 5.96 -40.70
CA THR A 4 1.82 6.61 -39.61
C THR A 4 0.78 5.71 -38.95
N VAL A 5 0.01 4.95 -39.73
CA VAL A 5 -1.03 4.05 -39.21
C VAL A 5 -0.41 2.93 -38.37
N ILE A 6 0.66 2.33 -38.89
CA ILE A 6 1.40 1.27 -38.21
C ILE A 6 2.02 1.81 -36.91
N LEU A 7 2.62 2.99 -36.95
CA LEU A 7 3.22 3.63 -35.78
C LEU A 7 2.19 3.93 -34.69
N VAL A 8 1.02 4.49 -35.03
CA VAL A 8 -0.05 4.77 -34.07
C VAL A 8 -0.52 3.48 -33.40
N ILE A 9 -0.73 2.40 -34.17
CA ILE A 9 -1.15 1.11 -33.60
C ILE A 9 -0.09 0.56 -32.64
N ILE A 10 1.18 0.53 -33.05
CA ILE A 10 2.28 0.02 -32.22
C ILE A 10 2.42 0.85 -30.95
N LEU A 11 2.48 2.18 -31.06
CA LEU A 11 2.66 3.07 -29.92
C LEU A 11 1.50 2.97 -28.94
N THR A 12 0.26 2.98 -29.43
CA THR A 12 -0.92 2.86 -28.56
C THR A 12 -0.93 1.50 -27.84
N THR A 13 -0.55 0.42 -28.53
CA THR A 13 -0.44 -0.92 -27.92
C THR A 13 0.63 -0.97 -26.84
N VAL A 14 1.82 -0.41 -27.10
CA VAL A 14 2.91 -0.34 -26.12
C VAL A 14 2.49 0.44 -24.88
N LEU A 15 1.86 1.62 -25.07
CA LEU A 15 1.35 2.42 -23.96
C LEU A 15 0.28 1.66 -23.16
N PHE A 16 -0.62 0.93 -23.83
CA PHE A 16 -1.61 0.11 -23.15
C PHE A 16 -0.96 -0.98 -22.29
N VAL A 17 0.00 -1.73 -22.85
CA VAL A 17 0.71 -2.81 -22.13
C VAL A 17 1.49 -2.26 -20.92
N LEU A 18 2.20 -1.13 -21.09
CA LEU A 18 2.94 -0.50 -19.99
C LEU A 18 2.00 -0.14 -18.85
N ASN A 19 0.87 0.51 -19.13
CA ASN A 19 -0.10 0.91 -18.11
C ASN A 19 -0.87 -0.27 -17.51
N TYR A 20 -1.10 -1.34 -18.28
CA TYR A 20 -1.66 -2.58 -17.77
C TYR A 20 -0.76 -3.23 -16.71
N ARG A 21 0.56 -3.28 -16.94
CA ARG A 21 1.53 -3.75 -15.92
C ARG A 21 1.45 -2.90 -14.65
N MET A 22 1.20 -1.60 -14.76
CA MET A 22 1.02 -0.74 -13.60
C MET A 22 -0.25 -1.05 -12.79
N LEU A 23 -1.30 -1.58 -13.42
CA LEU A 23 -2.48 -2.07 -12.72
C LEU A 23 -2.15 -3.33 -11.90
N GLN A 24 -1.35 -4.25 -12.46
CA GLN A 24 -0.91 -5.45 -11.75
C GLN A 24 -0.12 -5.10 -10.48
N MET A 25 0.74 -4.07 -10.52
CA MET A 25 1.43 -3.57 -9.33
C MET A 25 0.45 -3.23 -8.19
N LYS A 26 -0.72 -2.65 -8.49
CA LYS A 26 -1.74 -2.35 -7.47
C LYS A 26 -2.29 -3.63 -6.83
N LYS A 27 -2.58 -4.67 -7.62
CA LYS A 27 -3.02 -5.97 -7.11
C LYS A 27 -1.94 -6.62 -6.25
N ASN A 28 -0.69 -6.53 -6.68
CA ASN A 28 0.45 -7.06 -5.93
C ASN A 28 0.60 -6.38 -4.56
N VAL A 29 0.39 -5.06 -4.49
CA VAL A 29 0.38 -4.32 -3.21
C VAL A 29 -0.67 -4.91 -2.26
N THR A 30 -1.91 -5.07 -2.73
CA THR A 30 -2.99 -5.62 -1.90
C THR A 30 -2.64 -7.03 -1.41
N ASN A 31 -2.14 -7.89 -2.31
CA ASN A 31 -1.75 -9.25 -1.96
C ASN A 31 -0.64 -9.28 -0.89
N ILE A 32 0.42 -8.47 -1.05
CA ILE A 32 1.50 -8.41 -0.05
C ILE A 32 0.98 -7.89 1.29
N VAL A 33 0.11 -6.87 1.27
CA VAL A 33 -0.49 -6.34 2.50
C VAL A 33 -1.34 -7.39 3.19
N ASP A 34 -2.14 -8.17 2.45
CA ASP A 34 -2.93 -9.26 3.00
C ASP A 34 -2.05 -10.38 3.58
N GLN A 35 -0.92 -10.69 2.94
CA GLN A 35 0.08 -11.61 3.48
C GLN A 35 0.70 -11.10 4.79
N ILE A 36 1.05 -9.81 4.87
CA ILE A 36 1.58 -9.20 6.10
C ILE A 36 0.55 -9.29 7.23
N VAL A 37 -0.71 -8.96 6.92
CA VAL A 37 -1.84 -9.07 7.86
C VAL A 37 -2.00 -10.50 8.36
N ALA A 38 -1.96 -11.48 7.45
CA ALA A 38 -2.10 -12.89 7.82
C ALA A 38 -0.96 -13.35 8.74
N ALA A 39 0.28 -12.97 8.44
CA ALA A 39 1.46 -13.25 9.26
C ALA A 39 1.38 -12.62 10.66
N HIS A 40 0.69 -11.48 10.79
CA HIS A 40 0.52 -10.76 12.06
C HIS A 40 -0.87 -10.96 12.70
N SER A 41 -1.66 -11.94 12.25
CA SER A 41 -3.02 -12.21 12.73
C SER A 41 -3.13 -12.47 14.25
N ARG A 42 -2.02 -12.89 14.89
CA ARG A 42 -1.94 -13.10 16.34
C ARG A 42 -1.73 -11.81 17.14
N ASP A 43 -1.30 -10.72 16.50
CA ASP A 43 -1.09 -9.42 17.15
C ASP A 43 -2.44 -8.77 17.51
N LYS A 44 -2.51 -8.20 18.71
CA LYS A 44 -3.71 -7.53 19.24
C LYS A 44 -4.16 -6.38 18.35
N ASN A 45 -3.23 -5.68 17.71
CA ASN A 45 -3.57 -4.58 16.80
C ASN A 45 -4.29 -5.08 15.54
N PHE A 46 -3.82 -6.16 14.91
CA PHE A 46 -4.44 -6.72 13.71
C PHE A 46 -5.77 -7.45 13.97
N LYS A 47 -6.06 -7.78 15.23
CA LYS A 47 -7.39 -8.23 15.66
C LYS A 47 -8.41 -7.09 15.77
N ASN A 48 -7.96 -5.84 15.91
CA ASN A 48 -8.84 -4.69 15.88
C ASN A 48 -9.23 -4.38 14.43
N GLN A 49 -10.52 -4.45 14.13
CA GLN A 49 -11.06 -4.23 12.78
C GLN A 49 -10.73 -2.84 12.23
N GLU A 50 -10.80 -1.79 13.05
CA GLU A 50 -10.51 -0.43 12.61
C GLU A 50 -9.02 -0.26 12.27
N PHE A 51 -8.13 -0.86 13.08
CA PHE A 51 -6.70 -0.86 12.78
C PHE A 51 -6.40 -1.68 11.52
N LEU A 52 -7.10 -2.79 11.30
CA LEU A 52 -6.98 -3.59 10.08
C LEU A 52 -7.40 -2.80 8.84
N HIS A 53 -8.54 -2.10 8.88
CA HIS A 53 -9.01 -1.20 7.82
C HIS A 53 -8.01 -0.05 7.57
N TYR A 54 -7.49 0.54 8.65
CA TYR A 54 -6.44 1.56 8.59
C TYR A 54 -5.15 1.02 7.93
N TYR A 55 -4.75 -0.20 8.26
CA TYR A 55 -3.57 -0.83 7.68
C TYR A 55 -3.77 -1.11 6.18
N LYS A 56 -4.87 -1.77 5.81
CA LYS A 56 -5.17 -2.14 4.41
C LYS A 56 -5.37 -0.94 3.49
N SER A 57 -5.94 0.16 3.98
CA SER A 57 -6.13 1.38 3.19
C SER A 57 -4.83 2.07 2.77
N ASN A 58 -3.71 1.70 3.39
CA ASN A 58 -2.42 2.40 3.32
C ASN A 58 -1.26 1.54 2.82
N GLY A 59 -1.54 0.44 2.13
CA GLY A 59 -0.54 -0.50 1.60
C GLY A 59 0.69 0.14 0.92
N ASN A 60 0.47 1.15 0.06
CA ASN A 60 1.59 1.84 -0.61
C ASN A 60 2.56 2.51 0.36
N ILE A 61 2.06 3.08 1.46
CA ILE A 61 2.88 3.74 2.49
C ILE A 61 3.73 2.69 3.21
N TRP A 62 3.11 1.57 3.60
CA TRP A 62 3.78 0.47 4.29
C TRP A 62 4.86 -0.19 3.44
N LEU A 63 4.56 -0.47 2.17
CA LEU A 63 5.53 -1.04 1.26
C LEU A 63 6.67 -0.07 0.93
N SER A 64 6.39 1.23 0.88
CA SER A 64 7.46 2.23 0.71
C SER A 64 8.37 2.37 1.93
N ALA A 65 7.84 2.08 3.13
CA ALA A 65 8.62 2.03 4.36
C ALA A 65 9.44 0.74 4.47
N MET A 66 8.91 -0.37 3.93
CA MET A 66 9.60 -1.66 3.82
C MET A 66 10.73 -1.64 2.79
N GLU A 67 10.51 -1.00 1.64
CA GLU A 67 11.49 -0.93 0.56
C GLU A 67 11.57 0.46 -0.08
N PRO A 68 12.72 1.15 0.00
CA PRO A 68 12.85 2.51 -0.53
C PRO A 68 12.72 2.56 -2.06
N MET A 69 13.08 1.47 -2.76
CA MET A 69 12.93 1.36 -4.23
C MET A 69 11.45 1.34 -4.65
N PHE A 70 10.56 0.84 -3.81
CA PHE A 70 9.11 0.82 -4.09
C PHE A 70 8.55 2.24 -4.25
N ARG A 71 9.05 3.23 -3.48
CA ARG A 71 8.67 4.64 -3.66
C ARG A 71 9.04 5.14 -5.05
N LYS A 72 10.22 4.78 -5.56
CA LYS A 72 10.65 5.14 -6.93
C LYS A 72 9.75 4.49 -7.98
N SER A 73 9.34 3.25 -7.77
CA SER A 73 8.39 2.56 -8.65
C SER A 73 7.02 3.26 -8.70
N LEU A 74 6.53 3.80 -7.56
CA LEU A 74 5.30 4.59 -7.52
C LEU A 74 5.43 5.93 -8.25
N THR A 75 6.57 6.62 -8.13
CA THR A 75 6.81 7.87 -8.88
C THR A 75 6.96 7.61 -10.37
N LEU A 76 7.63 6.51 -10.75
CA LEU A 76 7.72 6.08 -12.15
C LEU A 76 6.33 5.76 -12.70
N LYS A 77 5.45 5.15 -11.91
CA LYS A 77 4.05 4.93 -12.27
C LYS A 77 3.31 6.19 -12.62
N ALA A 78 3.44 7.23 -11.79
CA ALA A 78 2.85 8.53 -12.07
C ALA A 78 3.40 9.14 -13.36
N ALA A 79 4.73 9.12 -13.52
CA ALA A 79 5.38 9.65 -14.71
C ALA A 79 4.94 8.95 -15.99
N VAL A 80 4.99 7.61 -16.03
CA VAL A 80 4.56 6.81 -17.18
C VAL A 80 3.10 7.08 -17.53
N CYS A 81 2.22 7.19 -16.53
CA CYS A 81 0.82 7.52 -16.78
C CYS A 81 0.65 8.89 -17.44
N VAL A 82 1.35 9.92 -16.97
CA VAL A 82 1.32 11.28 -17.55
C VAL A 82 1.87 11.27 -18.98
N PHE A 83 3.03 10.64 -19.22
CA PHE A 83 3.59 10.49 -20.57
C PHE A 83 2.64 9.76 -21.50
N SER A 84 1.94 8.74 -21.00
CA SER A 84 0.97 7.99 -21.80
C SER A 84 -0.26 8.82 -22.16
N ILE A 85 -0.71 9.72 -21.27
CA ILE A 85 -1.83 10.64 -21.54
C ILE A 85 -1.44 11.60 -22.66
N VAL A 86 -0.26 12.21 -22.56
CA VAL A 86 0.26 13.11 -23.60
C VAL A 86 0.43 12.36 -24.92
N GLY A 87 1.00 11.16 -24.89
CA GLY A 87 1.14 10.32 -26.08
C GLY A 87 -0.20 9.97 -26.72
N ALA A 88 -1.22 9.63 -25.93
CA ALA A 88 -2.57 9.37 -26.44
C ALA A 88 -3.17 10.60 -27.12
N LEU A 89 -3.02 11.79 -26.54
CA LEU A 89 -3.50 13.04 -27.16
C LEU A 89 -2.79 13.35 -28.48
N VAL A 90 -1.47 13.15 -28.55
CA VAL A 90 -0.71 13.32 -29.80
C VAL A 90 -1.19 12.36 -30.88
N MET A 91 -1.43 11.09 -30.54
CA MET A 91 -1.92 10.09 -31.50
C MET A 91 -3.34 10.38 -31.98
N ILE A 92 -4.21 10.94 -31.11
CA ILE A 92 -5.52 11.45 -31.54
C ILE A 92 -5.33 12.58 -32.55
N GLY A 93 -4.50 13.57 -32.25
CA GLY A 93 -4.21 14.68 -33.16
C GLY A 93 -3.67 14.21 -34.52
N LEU A 94 -2.74 13.25 -34.53
CA LEU A 94 -2.22 12.66 -35.76
C LEU A 94 -3.30 11.97 -36.60
N ALA A 95 -4.23 11.26 -35.96
CA ALA A 95 -5.34 10.61 -36.65
C ALA A 95 -6.30 11.62 -37.30
N TYR A 96 -6.48 12.80 -36.68
CA TYR A 96 -7.24 13.91 -37.28
C TYR A 96 -6.51 14.55 -38.46
N VAL A 97 -5.20 14.80 -38.36
CA VAL A 97 -4.40 15.42 -39.43
C VAL A 97 -4.32 14.54 -40.68
N GLU A 98 -4.32 13.22 -40.51
CA GLU A 98 -4.24 12.24 -41.61
C GLU A 98 -5.64 11.85 -42.16
N ASP A 99 -6.72 12.47 -41.67
CA ASP A 99 -8.11 12.15 -42.04
C ASP A 99 -8.52 10.67 -41.80
N ILE A 100 -7.88 9.99 -40.84
CA ILE A 100 -8.17 8.59 -40.48
C ILE A 100 -8.86 8.53 -39.11
N TYR A 101 -10.08 9.06 -39.04
CA TYR A 101 -10.86 9.19 -37.80
C TYR A 101 -11.10 7.86 -37.07
N ILE A 102 -11.26 6.75 -37.80
CA ILE A 102 -11.45 5.42 -37.21
C ILE A 102 -10.22 5.02 -36.36
N LEU A 103 -9.02 5.45 -36.76
CA LEU A 103 -7.79 5.16 -36.02
C LEU A 103 -7.74 5.90 -34.68
N ALA A 104 -8.41 7.05 -34.54
CA ALA A 104 -8.48 7.83 -33.30
C ALA A 104 -9.24 7.12 -32.17
N VAL A 105 -10.09 6.13 -32.51
CA VAL A 105 -10.87 5.37 -31.51
C VAL A 105 -9.94 4.66 -30.52
N TYR A 106 -8.84 4.07 -31.01
CA TYR A 106 -7.92 3.31 -30.18
C TYR A 106 -7.16 4.16 -29.13
N PRO A 107 -6.51 5.29 -29.50
CA PRO A 107 -5.90 6.18 -28.53
C PRO A 107 -6.92 6.89 -27.64
N PHE A 108 -8.18 7.09 -28.10
CA PHE A 108 -9.24 7.61 -27.24
C PHE A 108 -9.63 6.62 -26.13
N LEU A 109 -9.79 5.34 -26.45
CA LEU A 109 -10.01 4.28 -25.45
C LEU A 109 -8.84 4.20 -24.46
N LEU A 110 -7.61 4.29 -24.96
CA LEU A 110 -6.42 4.38 -24.10
C LEU A 110 -6.51 5.59 -23.18
N LEU A 111 -6.89 6.77 -23.67
CA LEU A 111 -7.00 8.00 -22.87
C LEU A 111 -8.00 7.84 -21.72
N VAL A 112 -9.20 7.31 -21.99
CA VAL A 112 -10.22 7.04 -20.96
C VAL A 112 -9.68 6.10 -19.89
N PHE A 113 -9.00 5.02 -20.31
CA PHE A 113 -8.34 4.08 -19.40
C PHE A 113 -7.26 4.76 -18.54
N LEU A 114 -6.43 5.61 -19.15
CA LEU A 114 -5.35 6.32 -18.47
C LEU A 114 -5.86 7.34 -17.46
N ILE A 115 -6.93 8.08 -17.78
CA ILE A 115 -7.56 9.01 -16.84
C ILE A 115 -8.05 8.26 -15.60
N LYS A 116 -8.73 7.12 -15.80
CA LYS A 116 -9.17 6.26 -14.70
C LYS A 116 -7.99 5.78 -13.86
N LEU A 117 -6.89 5.38 -14.50
CA LEU A 117 -5.68 4.95 -13.81
C LEU A 117 -5.05 6.09 -13.02
N ALA A 118 -4.96 7.29 -13.59
CA ALA A 118 -4.37 8.49 -12.98
C ALA A 118 -5.09 8.88 -11.68
N MET A 119 -6.43 8.82 -11.65
CA MET A 119 -7.23 9.07 -10.44
C MET A 119 -6.92 8.09 -9.30
N ASP A 120 -6.48 6.88 -9.64
CA ASP A 120 -6.16 5.82 -8.70
C ASP A 120 -4.69 5.85 -8.20
N ILE A 121 -3.84 6.73 -8.75
CA ILE A 121 -2.43 6.80 -8.38
C ILE A 121 -2.27 7.44 -7.00
N LYS A 122 -1.92 6.61 -6.02
CA LYS A 122 -1.54 7.05 -4.68
C LYS A 122 -0.02 7.16 -4.56
N LEU A 123 0.50 8.39 -4.71
CA LEU A 123 1.90 8.71 -4.43
C LEU A 123 2.22 8.67 -2.93
N VAL A 124 3.48 8.41 -2.57
CA VAL A 124 3.96 8.45 -1.19
C VAL A 124 5.03 9.53 -1.07
N SER A 125 4.94 10.35 -0.03
CA SER A 125 5.90 11.43 0.23
C SER A 125 7.19 10.89 0.84
N SER A 126 8.27 11.65 0.75
CA SER A 126 9.48 11.42 1.55
C SER A 126 9.29 11.82 3.02
N ASP A 127 8.36 12.72 3.31
CA ASP A 127 8.09 13.24 4.66
C ASP A 127 7.05 12.36 5.38
N ASP A 128 7.45 11.79 6.51
CA ASP A 128 6.59 10.97 7.36
C ASP A 128 5.37 11.73 7.89
N LYS A 129 5.48 13.03 8.18
CA LYS A 129 4.33 13.82 8.67
C LYS A 129 3.26 13.94 7.57
N LYS A 130 3.69 14.13 6.32
CA LYS A 130 2.78 14.15 5.16
C LYS A 130 2.15 12.77 4.93
N ASN A 131 2.93 11.71 5.06
CA ASN A 131 2.42 10.34 4.93
C ASN A 131 1.44 9.97 6.04
N ALA A 132 1.69 10.39 7.28
CA ALA A 132 0.77 10.20 8.39
C ALA A 132 -0.58 10.88 8.11
N LYS A 133 -0.58 12.17 7.71
CA LYS A 133 -1.82 12.87 7.31
C LYS A 133 -2.53 12.19 6.14
N LYS A 134 -1.77 11.76 5.13
CA LYS A 134 -2.31 11.05 3.97
C LYS A 134 -2.92 9.71 4.35
N SER A 135 -2.31 8.99 5.29
CA SER A 135 -2.81 7.70 5.76
C SER A 135 -4.19 7.82 6.42
N MET A 136 -4.39 8.91 7.15
CA MET A 136 -5.66 9.24 7.79
C MET A 136 -6.73 9.58 6.75
N SER A 137 -6.40 10.46 5.80
CA SER A 137 -7.32 10.82 4.72
C SER A 137 -7.75 9.60 3.90
N ASN A 138 -6.81 8.70 3.59
CA ASN A 138 -7.12 7.45 2.90
C ASN A 138 -8.08 6.56 3.70
N TYR A 139 -7.80 6.38 5.00
CA TYR A 139 -8.62 5.57 5.88
C TYR A 139 -10.05 6.13 6.00
N VAL A 140 -10.17 7.43 6.27
CA VAL A 140 -11.46 8.13 6.37
C VAL A 140 -12.26 8.09 5.07
N LYS A 141 -11.57 8.16 3.92
CA LYS A 141 -12.21 8.06 2.60
C LYS A 141 -12.74 6.66 2.30
N LEU A 142 -11.99 5.62 2.67
CA LEU A 142 -12.33 4.23 2.37
C LEU A 142 -13.30 3.62 3.39
N TYR A 143 -13.25 4.07 4.64
CA TYR A 143 -14.04 3.53 5.75
C TYR A 143 -14.72 4.68 6.53
N PRO A 144 -15.64 5.43 5.89
CA PRO A 144 -16.22 6.63 6.50
C PRO A 144 -17.14 6.36 7.70
N TYR A 145 -17.58 5.11 7.86
CA TYR A 145 -18.51 4.70 8.92
C TYR A 145 -17.85 4.13 10.17
N ASP A 146 -16.53 3.86 10.13
CA ASP A 146 -15.80 3.38 11.29
C ASP A 146 -15.83 4.44 12.41
N PRO A 147 -16.06 4.07 13.69
CA PRO A 147 -16.05 4.99 14.82
C PRO A 147 -14.79 5.86 14.89
N THR A 148 -13.60 5.27 14.67
CA THR A 148 -12.35 6.03 14.61
C THR A 148 -12.29 6.98 13.42
N ALA A 149 -12.83 6.62 12.25
CA ALA A 149 -12.88 7.54 11.10
C ALA A 149 -13.78 8.76 11.36
N LYS A 150 -14.91 8.57 12.04
CA LYS A 150 -15.78 9.68 12.50
C LYS A 150 -15.06 10.56 13.51
N GLY A 151 -14.41 9.96 14.52
CA GLY A 151 -13.62 10.68 15.51
C GLY A 151 -12.48 11.50 14.89
N ILE A 152 -11.86 11.03 13.80
CA ILE A 152 -10.83 11.78 13.07
C ILE A 152 -11.43 13.00 12.38
N LYS A 153 -12.60 12.87 11.73
CA LYS A 153 -13.30 14.00 11.09
C LYS A 153 -13.69 15.07 12.09
N GLU A 154 -14.03 14.66 13.31
CA GLU A 154 -14.42 15.55 14.41
C GLU A 154 -13.22 16.12 15.19
N GLY A 155 -11.98 15.75 14.84
CA GLY A 155 -10.77 16.23 15.50
C GLY A 155 -10.50 15.62 16.89
N LYS A 156 -11.19 14.53 17.25
CA LYS A 156 -11.24 13.98 18.62
C LYS A 156 -10.29 12.80 18.89
N THR A 157 -9.23 12.59 18.09
CA THR A 157 -8.49 11.31 18.11
C THR A 157 -6.97 11.41 18.34
N ASP A 158 -6.51 11.09 19.54
CA ASP A 158 -5.07 11.01 19.91
C ASP A 158 -4.36 9.71 19.45
N LYS A 159 -5.12 8.68 19.05
CA LYS A 159 -4.59 7.34 18.71
C LYS A 159 -3.84 7.28 17.38
N LEU A 160 -3.93 8.36 16.60
CA LEU A 160 -3.46 8.46 15.22
C LEU A 160 -1.94 8.24 15.06
N HIS A 161 -1.14 8.84 15.94
CA HIS A 161 0.31 8.70 15.89
C HIS A 161 0.75 7.28 16.25
N VAL A 162 0.12 6.69 17.26
CA VAL A 162 0.41 5.32 17.71
C VAL A 162 0.10 4.31 16.61
N TRP A 163 -1.03 4.46 15.91
CA TRP A 163 -1.40 3.58 14.80
C TRP A 163 -0.42 3.69 13.63
N TYR A 164 -0.03 4.90 13.25
CA TYR A 164 0.95 5.11 12.19
C TYR A 164 2.30 4.46 12.52
N MET A 165 2.82 4.71 13.74
CA MET A 165 4.10 4.16 14.17
C MET A 165 4.07 2.63 14.28
N THR A 166 2.98 2.07 14.79
CA THR A 166 2.78 0.63 14.89
C THR A 166 2.76 -0.02 13.50
N ALA A 167 1.91 0.48 12.60
CA ALA A 167 1.81 -0.03 11.24
C ALA A 167 3.15 0.08 10.47
N LYS A 168 3.83 1.22 10.57
CA LYS A 168 5.16 1.41 9.97
C LYS A 168 6.18 0.41 10.52
N LYS A 169 6.25 0.26 11.85
CA LYS A 169 7.19 -0.66 12.51
C LYS A 169 6.96 -2.11 12.07
N THR A 170 5.71 -2.57 12.08
CA THR A 170 5.36 -3.94 11.62
C THR A 170 5.78 -4.17 10.18
N SER A 171 5.55 -3.18 9.31
CA SER A 171 5.89 -3.28 7.88
C SER A 171 7.41 -3.32 7.65
N VAL A 172 8.17 -2.48 8.36
CA VAL A 172 9.64 -2.49 8.31
C VAL A 172 10.20 -3.81 8.85
N GLN A 173 9.67 -4.33 9.96
CA GLN A 173 10.07 -5.61 10.52
C GLN A 173 9.80 -6.75 9.52
N THR A 174 8.62 -6.77 8.91
CA THR A 174 8.28 -7.76 7.87
C THR A 174 9.18 -7.65 6.64
N GLY A 175 9.55 -6.42 6.27
CA GLY A 175 10.50 -6.16 5.19
C GLY A 175 11.90 -6.71 5.43
N ARG A 176 12.38 -6.61 6.67
CA ARG A 176 13.67 -7.18 7.06
C ARG A 176 13.62 -8.71 7.09
N LEU A 177 12.48 -9.28 7.49
CA LEU A 177 12.25 -10.73 7.47
C LEU A 177 12.24 -11.32 6.05
N GLY A 178 11.69 -10.60 5.07
CA GLY A 178 11.69 -11.04 3.67
C GLY A 178 13.05 -10.92 2.97
N LYS A 179 14.01 -10.16 3.53
CA LYS A 179 15.35 -9.94 2.95
C LYS A 179 16.45 -10.81 3.56
N GLY A 180 16.16 -11.64 4.54
CA GLY A 180 17.13 -12.56 5.12
C GLY A 180 16.46 -13.76 5.78
N GLY A 181 16.80 -14.97 5.31
CA GLY A 181 16.43 -16.22 5.99
C GLY A 181 16.87 -16.24 7.47
N GLU A 182 17.89 -15.47 7.82
CA GLU A 182 18.41 -15.33 9.19
C GLU A 182 17.49 -14.52 10.13
N ALA A 183 16.67 -13.60 9.60
CA ALA A 183 15.75 -12.82 10.43
C ALA A 183 14.52 -13.64 10.85
N GLN A 184 14.10 -14.60 10.01
CA GLN A 184 13.10 -15.61 10.39
C GLN A 184 13.63 -16.55 11.47
N GLU A 185 14.91 -16.95 11.41
CA GLU A 185 15.57 -17.66 12.51
C GLU A 185 15.70 -16.81 13.78
N ALA A 186 15.95 -15.50 13.68
CA ALA A 186 16.03 -14.63 14.84
C ALA A 186 14.66 -14.42 15.51
N ILE A 187 13.56 -14.41 14.76
CA ILE A 187 12.20 -14.36 15.31
C ILE A 187 11.74 -15.73 15.81
N ALA A 188 12.12 -16.83 15.13
CA ALA A 188 11.91 -18.18 15.63
C ALA A 188 12.63 -18.37 16.98
N LYS A 189 13.90 -17.95 17.09
CA LYS A 189 14.67 -17.95 18.35
C LYS A 189 14.10 -17.00 19.41
N ALA A 190 13.58 -15.83 19.02
CA ALA A 190 12.93 -14.90 19.96
C ALA A 190 11.53 -15.38 20.40
N GLN A 191 10.87 -16.25 19.63
CA GLN A 191 9.62 -16.92 20.00
C GLN A 191 9.86 -18.23 20.77
N GLU A 192 10.95 -18.95 20.51
CA GLU A 192 11.41 -20.10 21.29
C GLU A 192 11.91 -19.70 22.68
N GLY A 193 12.40 -18.47 22.86
CA GLY A 193 12.71 -17.90 24.19
C GLY A 193 11.49 -17.64 25.08
N LYS A 194 10.27 -17.86 24.58
CA LYS A 194 9.03 -17.91 25.39
C LYS A 194 8.57 -19.35 25.57
N GLY A 195 9.44 -20.17 26.15
CA GLY A 195 9.04 -21.41 26.82
C GLY A 195 7.98 -21.15 27.89
N PRO A 196 7.25 -22.19 28.34
CA PRO A 196 6.16 -22.05 29.29
C PRO A 196 6.65 -21.30 30.54
N LYS A 197 5.85 -20.34 31.02
CA LYS A 197 6.11 -19.61 32.26
C LYS A 197 6.47 -20.63 33.35
N GLY A 198 7.76 -20.69 33.70
CA GLY A 198 8.23 -21.45 34.85
C GLY A 198 7.47 -21.04 36.11
N PRO A 199 7.43 -21.92 37.13
CA PRO A 199 6.66 -21.67 38.34
C PRO A 199 7.07 -20.33 38.95
N ARG A 200 6.05 -19.52 39.26
CA ARG A 200 6.20 -18.20 39.89
C ARG A 200 7.04 -18.36 41.16
N PRO A 201 8.09 -17.56 41.39
CA PRO A 201 8.84 -17.63 42.63
C PRO A 201 7.92 -17.38 43.83
N PRO A 202 8.13 -18.05 44.97
CA PRO A 202 7.24 -17.92 46.10
C PRO A 202 7.27 -16.48 46.61
N ARG A 203 6.08 -15.91 46.81
CA ARG A 203 5.89 -14.61 47.44
C ARG A 203 6.42 -14.70 48.88
N PRO A 204 7.37 -13.87 49.31
CA PRO A 204 7.80 -13.85 50.71
C PRO A 204 6.66 -13.35 51.60
N GLY A 205 6.33 -14.12 52.63
CA GLY A 205 5.62 -13.63 53.81
C GLY A 205 4.09 -13.69 53.78
N PHE A 206 3.52 -14.89 53.93
CA PHE A 206 2.26 -15.07 54.65
C PHE A 206 2.45 -16.19 55.69
N ARG A 207 2.82 -15.82 56.91
CA ARG A 207 2.71 -16.71 58.08
C ARG A 207 1.22 -16.98 58.31
N LYS A 208 0.77 -18.22 58.08
CA LYS A 208 -0.48 -18.71 58.65
C LYS A 208 -0.26 -18.94 60.16
N PRO A 209 -1.17 -18.51 61.05
CA PRO A 209 -1.11 -18.91 62.44
C PRO A 209 -1.55 -20.37 62.58
N GLY A 210 -0.61 -21.23 62.97
CA GLY A 210 -0.86 -22.62 63.33
C GLY A 210 -1.52 -22.68 64.71
N ARG A 211 -2.63 -23.41 64.76
CA ARG A 211 -3.44 -23.71 65.95
C ARG A 211 -2.71 -24.71 66.85
N ARG A 212 -2.88 -24.46 68.17
CA ARG A 212 -2.88 -25.36 69.33
C ARG A 212 -1.73 -26.37 69.46
#